data_AF-A0A0U0W8I5-F1
#
_entry.id   AF-A0A0U0W8I5-F1
#
_cell.length_a   1.000
_cell.length_b   1.000
_cell.length_c   1.000
_cell.angle_alpha   90.00
_cell.angle_beta   90.00
_cell.angle_gamma   90.00
#
_symmetry.space_group_name_H-M   'P 1'
#
loop_
_entity.id
_entity.type
_entity.pdbx_description
1 polymer ?
#
loop_
_entity_poly.entity_id
_entity_poly.type
_entity_poly.pdbx_seq_one_letter_code
_entity_poly.pdbx_strand_id
1 'polypeptide(L)'
;MSFVIAVPEFVTAAASDLARIGSTVSTANAAALAPTTGVLAAGADEVSAGIAAVFDAHAQAYQALSAQAAGFHDQFVQLMNAGAGQYAAAEAANASPLQNLSGPAANAGHNFGYGNTGTGNIGFYNQGSSNVGFNNTGIRNFGIGNTGTYNFGGWNTGSSNFGLANYGIHDIGIGLTGSYLIGIGGLSFTY
;
A
#
# COMPACT_ATOMS: atom_id res chain seq x y z
N MET A 1 0.71 -8.99 -25.03
CA MET A 1 0.60 -7.58 -24.61
C MET A 1 1.83 -7.25 -23.78
N SER A 2 2.58 -6.19 -24.09
CA SER A 2 3.71 -5.77 -23.25
C SER A 2 3.21 -4.92 -22.09
N PHE A 3 3.63 -5.21 -20.87
CA PHE A 3 3.37 -4.35 -19.73
C PHE A 3 4.31 -3.15 -19.79
N VAL A 4 3.77 -1.94 -19.66
CA VAL A 4 4.59 -0.74 -19.43
C VAL A 4 4.83 -0.66 -17.93
N ILE A 5 6.10 -0.75 -17.52
CA ILE A 5 6.53 -0.52 -16.15
C ILE A 5 7.14 0.88 -16.12
N ALA A 6 6.46 1.81 -15.44
CA ALA A 6 7.01 3.13 -15.14
C ALA A 6 7.50 3.10 -13.69
N VAL A 7 8.65 3.72 -13.44
CA VAL A 7 9.24 3.84 -12.10
C VAL A 7 9.31 5.34 -11.79
N PRO A 8 8.28 5.93 -11.16
CA PRO A 8 8.14 7.38 -11.03
C PRO A 8 9.35 8.07 -10.40
N GLU A 9 10.03 7.42 -9.46
CA GLU A 9 11.22 7.93 -8.78
C GLU A 9 12.43 8.10 -9.71
N PHE A 10 12.58 7.24 -10.72
CA PHE A 10 13.65 7.43 -11.71
C PHE A 10 13.34 8.58 -12.66
N VAL A 11 12.05 8.78 -12.97
CA VAL A 11 11.62 9.90 -13.82
C VAL A 11 11.80 11.23 -13.07
N THR A 12 11.44 11.34 -11.79
CA THR A 12 11.67 12.58 -11.02
C THR A 12 13.15 12.86 -10.78
N ALA A 13 13.97 11.83 -10.55
CA ALA A 13 15.43 11.98 -10.42
C ALA A 13 16.04 12.53 -11.72
N ALA A 14 15.70 11.92 -12.86
CA ALA A 14 16.18 12.37 -14.15
C ALA A 14 15.69 13.80 -14.51
N ALA A 15 14.47 14.17 -14.10
CA ALA A 15 13.96 15.53 -14.30
C ALA A 15 14.76 16.56 -13.48
N SER A 16 15.16 16.19 -12.27
CA SER A 16 16.01 17.01 -11.40
C SER A 16 17.41 17.18 -12.00
N ASP A 17 18.00 16.12 -12.55
CA ASP A 17 19.27 16.19 -13.24
C ASP A 17 19.21 17.09 -14.48
N LEU A 18 18.15 16.97 -15.27
CA LEU A 18 17.92 17.82 -16.43
C LEU A 18 17.76 19.29 -16.02
N ALA A 19 17.04 19.60 -14.93
CA ALA A 19 16.93 20.95 -14.41
C ALA A 19 18.31 21.54 -14.05
N ARG A 20 19.17 20.75 -13.41
CA ARG A 20 20.55 21.14 -13.06
C ARG A 20 21.42 21.37 -14.30
N ILE A 21 21.31 20.50 -15.31
CA ILE A 21 21.99 20.68 -16.60
C ILE A 21 21.52 21.98 -17.27
N GLY A 22 20.21 22.20 -17.34
CA GLY A 22 19.61 23.42 -17.89
C GLY A 22 20.13 24.69 -17.21
N SER A 23 20.18 24.69 -15.88
CA SER A 23 20.77 25.79 -15.11
C SER A 23 22.25 26.02 -15.44
N THR A 24 23.05 24.95 -15.52
CA THR A 24 24.48 25.04 -15.86
C THR A 24 24.69 25.64 -17.24
N VAL A 25 23.92 25.20 -18.23
CA VAL A 25 23.98 25.71 -19.62
C VAL A 25 23.54 27.17 -19.67
N SER A 26 22.45 27.54 -18.99
CA SER A 26 21.98 28.93 -18.93
C SER A 26 23.00 29.86 -18.30
N THR A 27 23.69 29.44 -17.24
CA THR A 27 24.79 30.21 -16.63
C THR A 27 25.96 30.35 -17.59
N ALA A 28 26.34 29.30 -18.31
CA ALA A 28 27.41 29.35 -19.30
C ALA A 28 27.06 30.31 -20.46
N ASN A 29 25.82 30.27 -20.97
CA ASN A 29 25.34 31.17 -22.02
C ASN A 29 25.34 32.63 -21.56
N ALA A 30 24.91 32.90 -20.34
CA ALA A 30 24.95 34.24 -19.75
C ALA A 30 26.39 34.75 -19.59
N ALA A 31 27.32 33.89 -19.13
CA ALA A 31 28.73 34.25 -18.99
C ALA A 31 29.41 34.51 -20.36
N ALA A 32 28.99 33.79 -21.40
CA ALA A 32 29.50 33.95 -22.75
C ALA A 32 28.98 35.21 -23.47
N LEU A 33 27.91 35.86 -22.97
CA LEU A 33 27.31 37.03 -23.61
C LEU A 33 28.34 38.15 -23.83
N ALA A 34 28.90 38.70 -22.74
CA ALA A 34 29.82 39.83 -22.81
C ALA A 34 31.09 39.62 -23.66
N PRO A 35 31.80 38.48 -23.61
CA PRO A 35 32.98 38.28 -24.47
C PRO A 35 32.64 37.98 -25.94
N THR A 36 31.40 37.62 -26.27
CA THR A 36 30.97 37.33 -27.64
C THR A 36 30.20 38.48 -28.29
N THR A 37 29.63 39.38 -27.49
CA THR A 37 29.02 40.63 -27.93
C THR A 37 29.94 41.81 -27.60
N GLY A 38 30.29 42.63 -28.58
CA GLY A 38 31.22 43.75 -28.42
C GLY A 38 32.65 43.38 -28.78
N VAL A 39 32.83 42.47 -29.74
CA VAL A 39 34.15 42.17 -30.29
C VAL A 39 34.66 43.41 -31.00
N LEU A 40 35.82 43.93 -30.58
CA LEU A 40 36.41 45.11 -31.20
C LEU A 40 37.03 44.76 -32.56
N ALA A 41 36.91 45.67 -33.51
CA ALA A 41 37.61 45.57 -34.79
C ALA A 41 39.13 45.54 -34.56
N ALA A 42 39.83 44.61 -35.20
CA ALA A 42 41.28 44.46 -35.05
C ALA A 42 42.08 45.61 -35.68
N GLY A 43 41.49 46.29 -36.66
CA GLY A 43 42.04 47.46 -37.36
C GLY A 43 40.95 48.49 -37.66
N ALA A 44 41.37 49.66 -38.14
CA ALA A 44 40.48 50.77 -38.49
C ALA A 44 39.87 50.62 -39.91
N ASP A 45 40.16 49.54 -40.61
CA ASP A 45 39.66 49.24 -41.95
C ASP A 45 38.24 48.65 -41.92
N GLU A 46 37.55 48.76 -43.05
CA GLU A 46 36.18 48.31 -43.20
C GLU A 46 36.03 46.79 -43.09
N VAL A 47 37.07 46.01 -43.42
CA VAL A 47 37.05 44.54 -43.31
C VAL A 47 37.06 44.14 -41.83
N SER A 48 37.95 44.72 -41.03
CA SER A 48 37.99 44.52 -39.57
C SER A 48 36.68 44.91 -38.90
N ALA A 49 36.10 46.05 -39.28
CA ALA A 49 34.80 46.50 -38.78
C ALA A 49 33.67 45.55 -39.19
N GLY A 50 33.66 45.08 -40.44
CA GLY A 50 32.67 44.13 -40.94
C GLY A 50 32.72 42.79 -40.23
N ILE A 51 33.93 42.26 -39.97
CA ILE A 51 34.12 41.00 -39.23
C ILE A 51 33.58 41.12 -37.81
N ALA A 52 33.93 42.20 -37.09
CA ALA A 52 33.41 42.47 -35.75
C ALA A 52 31.87 42.50 -35.72
N ALA A 53 31.25 43.20 -36.67
CA ALA A 53 29.79 43.27 -36.80
C ALA A 53 29.14 41.90 -37.04
N VAL A 54 29.78 41.00 -37.82
CA VAL A 54 29.28 39.64 -38.05
C VAL A 54 29.30 38.82 -36.75
N PHE A 55 30.39 38.90 -35.96
CA PHE A 55 30.47 38.22 -34.67
C PHE A 55 29.40 38.72 -33.69
N ASP A 56 29.20 40.04 -33.62
CA ASP A 56 28.18 40.64 -32.76
C ASP A 56 26.77 40.18 -33.15
N ALA A 57 26.44 40.23 -34.44
CA ALA A 57 25.14 39.78 -34.95
C ALA A 57 24.91 38.28 -34.68
N HIS A 58 25.94 37.45 -34.86
CA HIS A 58 25.87 36.02 -34.59
C HIS A 58 25.67 35.74 -33.09
N ALA A 59 26.40 36.45 -32.21
CA ALA A 59 26.27 36.30 -30.77
C ALA A 59 24.86 36.70 -30.28
N GLN A 60 24.30 37.78 -30.80
CA GLN A 60 22.91 38.18 -30.48
C GLN A 60 21.89 37.13 -30.94
N ALA A 61 22.03 36.60 -32.15
CA ALA A 61 21.16 35.54 -32.66
C ALA A 61 21.28 34.26 -31.82
N TYR A 62 22.50 33.88 -31.44
CA TYR A 62 22.75 32.74 -30.56
C TYR A 62 22.07 32.93 -29.19
N GLN A 63 22.18 34.12 -28.59
CA GLN A 63 21.58 34.42 -27.29
C GLN A 63 20.05 34.31 -27.34
N ALA A 64 19.41 34.87 -28.37
CA ALA A 64 17.97 34.75 -28.59
C ALA A 64 17.53 33.28 -28.73
N LEU A 65 18.25 32.49 -29.53
CA LEU A 65 17.97 31.07 -29.71
C LEU A 65 18.17 30.28 -28.40
N SER A 66 19.22 30.60 -27.65
CA SER A 66 19.53 29.93 -26.38
C SER A 66 18.47 30.18 -25.32
N ALA A 67 17.88 31.38 -25.28
CA ALA A 67 16.76 31.71 -24.41
C ALA A 67 15.50 30.93 -24.79
N GLN A 68 15.23 30.77 -26.10
CA GLN A 68 14.12 29.93 -26.57
C GLN A 68 14.33 28.46 -26.20
N ALA A 69 15.55 27.94 -26.36
CA ALA A 69 15.91 26.58 -25.98
C ALA A 69 15.76 26.35 -24.47
N ALA A 70 16.16 27.32 -23.64
CA ALA A 70 15.97 27.26 -22.19
C ALA A 70 14.48 27.18 -21.81
N GLY A 71 13.62 28.00 -22.44
CA GLY A 71 12.17 27.94 -22.22
C GLY A 71 11.55 26.60 -22.62
N PHE A 72 11.98 26.01 -23.74
CA PHE A 72 11.56 24.67 -24.14
C PHE A 72 12.03 23.60 -23.14
N HIS A 73 13.29 23.68 -22.69
CA HIS A 73 13.85 22.77 -21.69
C HIS A 73 13.07 22.81 -20.38
N ASP A 74 12.70 24.00 -19.91
CA ASP A 74 11.88 24.16 -18.70
C ASP A 74 10.51 23.47 -18.85
N GLN A 75 9.86 23.64 -20.00
CA GLN A 75 8.59 22.96 -20.30
C GLN A 75 8.75 21.43 -20.34
N PHE A 76 9.84 20.93 -20.90
CA PHE A 76 10.14 19.50 -20.95
C PHE A 76 10.32 18.92 -19.53
N VAL A 77 11.09 19.59 -18.68
CA VAL A 77 11.28 19.19 -17.27
C VAL A 77 9.97 19.23 -16.50
N GLN A 78 9.13 20.26 -16.71
CA GLN A 78 7.80 20.34 -16.11
C GLN A 78 6.91 19.17 -16.53
N LEU A 79 6.87 18.85 -17.83
CA LEU A 79 6.09 17.73 -18.37
C LEU A 79 6.55 16.40 -17.78
N MET A 80 7.85 16.20 -17.62
CA MET A 80 8.42 14.97 -17.08
C MET A 80 8.06 14.78 -15.60
N ASN A 81 8.11 15.84 -14.79
CA ASN A 81 7.64 15.81 -13.40
C ASN A 81 6.13 15.55 -13.31
N ALA A 82 5.33 16.21 -14.15
CA ALA A 82 3.89 16.00 -14.20
C ALA A 82 3.56 14.55 -14.57
N GLY A 83 4.23 13.99 -15.57
CA GLY A 83 4.07 12.60 -16.00
C GLY A 83 4.40 11.60 -14.90
N ALA A 84 5.49 11.80 -14.15
CA ALA A 84 5.82 10.97 -13.00
C ALA A 84 4.71 11.00 -11.93
N GLY A 85 4.15 12.18 -11.66
CA GLY A 85 3.01 12.34 -10.75
C GLY A 85 1.76 11.60 -11.23
N GLN A 86 1.48 11.56 -12.54
CA GLN A 86 0.36 10.80 -13.09
C GLN A 86 0.52 9.29 -12.92
N TYR A 87 1.74 8.75 -13.11
CA TYR A 87 2.00 7.33 -12.87
C TYR A 87 1.81 6.96 -11.40
N ALA A 88 2.37 7.75 -10.47
CA ALA A 88 2.20 7.53 -9.04
C ALA A 88 0.72 7.60 -8.61
N ALA A 89 -0.05 8.54 -9.17
CA ALA A 89 -1.48 8.66 -8.91
C ALA A 89 -2.26 7.43 -9.42
N ALA A 90 -1.89 6.90 -10.60
CA ALA A 90 -2.51 5.70 -11.14
C ALA A 90 -2.24 4.46 -10.26
N GLU A 91 -1.01 4.31 -9.74
CA GLU A 91 -0.67 3.24 -8.79
C GLU A 91 -1.48 3.35 -7.50
N ALA A 92 -1.59 4.56 -6.94
CA ALA A 92 -2.39 4.81 -5.73
C ALA A 92 -3.88 4.50 -5.96
N ALA A 93 -4.44 4.92 -7.09
CA ALA A 93 -5.83 4.64 -7.45
C ALA A 93 -6.10 3.14 -7.56
N ASN A 94 -5.18 2.40 -8.19
CA ASN A 94 -5.29 0.94 -8.35
C ASN A 94 -5.11 0.19 -7.02
N ALA A 95 -4.33 0.72 -6.07
CA ALA A 95 -4.17 0.13 -4.74
C ALA A 95 -5.35 0.41 -3.78
N SER A 96 -6.10 1.48 -4.01
CA SER A 96 -7.18 1.94 -3.11
C SER A 96 -8.26 0.89 -2.78
N PRO A 97 -8.72 0.02 -3.71
CA PRO A 97 -9.74 -0.97 -3.37
C PRO A 97 -9.21 -2.04 -2.40
N LEU A 98 -7.91 -2.34 -2.45
CA LEU A 98 -7.27 -3.32 -1.56
C LEU A 98 -7.04 -2.75 -0.16
N GLN A 99 -6.84 -1.44 -0.01
CA GLN A 99 -6.75 -0.80 1.31
C GLN A 99 -8.07 -0.90 2.08
N ASN A 100 -9.21 -0.89 1.39
CA ASN A 100 -10.51 -1.10 2.03
C ASN A 100 -10.68 -2.55 2.54
N LEU A 101 -9.95 -3.51 1.95
CA LEU A 101 -9.93 -4.91 2.37
C LEU A 101 -8.93 -5.20 3.51
N SER A 102 -8.20 -4.21 4.03
CA SER A 102 -7.37 -4.39 5.23
C SER A 102 -8.00 -3.78 6.49
N GLY A 103 -9.21 -3.23 6.38
CA GLY A 103 -9.94 -2.67 7.52
C GLY A 103 -10.47 -3.76 8.49
N PRO A 104 -10.92 -3.36 9.70
CA PRO A 104 -11.45 -4.28 10.71
C PRO A 104 -12.59 -5.19 10.22
N ALA A 105 -13.34 -4.76 9.20
CA ALA A 105 -14.40 -5.55 8.56
C ALA A 105 -13.88 -6.74 7.74
N ALA A 106 -12.67 -6.66 7.19
CA ALA A 106 -12.03 -7.78 6.50
C ALA A 106 -11.38 -8.78 7.47
N ASN A 107 -10.99 -8.30 8.66
CA ASN A 107 -10.52 -9.12 9.78
C ASN A 107 -11.65 -9.50 10.76
N ALA A 108 -12.90 -9.21 10.43
CA ALA A 108 -14.06 -9.72 11.15
C ALA A 108 -14.13 -11.23 10.89
N GLY A 109 -13.33 -11.99 11.65
CA GLY A 109 -12.98 -13.38 11.39
C GLY A 109 -14.16 -14.18 10.87
N HIS A 110 -14.04 -14.61 9.62
CA HIS A 110 -15.14 -15.14 8.82
C HIS A 110 -15.97 -16.16 9.61
N ASN A 111 -17.20 -15.80 9.94
CA ASN A 111 -18.18 -16.76 10.42
C ASN A 111 -18.93 -17.34 9.22
N PHE A 112 -19.16 -18.65 9.20
CA PHE A 112 -20.00 -19.30 8.21
C PHE A 112 -21.37 -19.63 8.83
N GLY A 113 -22.45 -19.15 8.23
CA GLY A 113 -23.81 -19.29 8.74
C GLY A 113 -24.34 -18.02 9.43
N TYR A 114 -25.49 -18.11 10.11
CA TYR A 114 -26.27 -16.93 10.53
C TYR A 114 -26.18 -16.63 12.03
N GLY A 115 -26.12 -15.35 12.39
CA GLY A 115 -26.23 -14.90 13.78
C GLY A 115 -25.01 -15.19 14.66
N ASN A 116 -23.88 -15.61 14.09
CA ASN A 116 -22.65 -15.83 14.85
C ASN A 116 -21.97 -14.51 15.21
N THR A 117 -21.51 -14.38 16.46
CA THR A 117 -20.79 -13.22 17.00
C THR A 117 -19.37 -13.63 17.39
N GLY A 118 -18.36 -12.86 16.96
CA GLY A 118 -16.94 -13.18 17.16
C GLY A 118 -16.30 -13.70 15.87
N THR A 119 -15.39 -14.68 15.96
CA THR A 119 -14.49 -15.04 14.84
C THR A 119 -14.48 -16.53 14.51
N GLY A 120 -14.54 -16.88 13.22
CA GLY A 120 -14.29 -18.25 12.75
C GLY A 120 -15.34 -19.29 13.16
N ASN A 121 -16.53 -18.87 13.55
CA ASN A 121 -17.61 -19.78 13.96
C ASN A 121 -18.34 -20.34 12.73
N ILE A 122 -18.77 -21.60 12.79
CA ILE A 122 -19.52 -22.29 11.73
C ILE A 122 -20.87 -22.74 12.30
N GLY A 123 -21.98 -22.33 11.69
CA GLY A 123 -23.34 -22.70 12.09
C GLY A 123 -24.17 -21.48 12.49
N PHE A 124 -24.92 -21.58 13.60
CA PHE A 124 -25.91 -20.57 13.96
C PHE A 124 -25.78 -20.09 15.40
N TYR A 125 -25.88 -18.77 15.60
CA TYR A 125 -25.95 -18.13 16.91
C TYR A 125 -24.79 -18.47 17.87
N ASN A 126 -23.62 -18.85 17.35
CA ASN A 126 -22.46 -19.07 18.21
C ASN A 126 -21.83 -17.75 18.63
N GLN A 127 -21.35 -17.67 19.87
CA GLN A 127 -20.66 -16.52 20.44
C GLN A 127 -19.23 -16.88 20.82
N GLY A 128 -18.25 -16.08 20.41
CA GLY A 128 -16.82 -16.30 20.70
C GLY A 128 -16.05 -16.75 19.46
N SER A 129 -15.18 -17.75 19.59
CA SER A 129 -14.22 -18.10 18.53
C SER A 129 -14.20 -19.59 18.16
N SER A 130 -14.19 -19.87 16.86
CA SER A 130 -13.99 -21.21 16.30
C SER A 130 -14.99 -22.28 16.79
N ASN A 131 -16.21 -21.89 17.16
CA ASN A 131 -17.26 -22.85 17.52
C ASN A 131 -17.92 -23.42 16.27
N VAL A 132 -18.36 -24.68 16.32
CA VAL A 132 -19.08 -25.36 15.24
C VAL A 132 -20.41 -25.89 15.76
N GLY A 133 -21.52 -25.50 15.14
CA GLY A 133 -22.87 -25.95 15.46
C GLY A 133 -23.80 -24.81 15.87
N PHE A 134 -24.58 -24.99 16.95
CA PHE A 134 -25.67 -24.08 17.29
C PHE A 134 -25.54 -23.54 18.71
N ASN A 135 -25.65 -22.22 18.88
CA ASN A 135 -25.76 -21.56 20.18
C ASN A 135 -24.63 -21.91 21.17
N ASN A 136 -23.41 -22.17 20.68
CA ASN A 136 -22.27 -22.39 21.56
C ASN A 136 -21.68 -21.04 21.98
N THR A 137 -21.26 -20.91 23.24
CA THR A 137 -20.60 -19.72 23.78
C THR A 137 -19.20 -20.07 24.25
N GLY A 138 -18.18 -19.32 23.80
CA GLY A 138 -16.79 -19.51 24.18
C GLY A 138 -15.91 -19.91 22.99
N ILE A 139 -15.02 -20.89 23.17
CA ILE A 139 -13.96 -21.18 22.20
C ILE A 139 -13.94 -22.66 21.80
N ARG A 140 -13.95 -22.95 20.50
CA ARG A 140 -13.72 -24.30 19.94
C ARG A 140 -14.69 -25.37 20.46
N ASN A 141 -15.93 -25.01 20.76
CA ASN A 141 -16.95 -25.99 21.06
C ASN A 141 -17.54 -26.59 19.77
N PHE A 142 -17.87 -27.87 19.79
CA PHE A 142 -18.52 -28.59 18.70
C PHE A 142 -19.85 -29.17 19.17
N GLY A 143 -20.94 -28.80 18.50
CA GLY A 143 -22.29 -29.31 18.74
C GLY A 143 -23.24 -28.20 19.15
N ILE A 144 -24.04 -28.38 20.22
CA ILE A 144 -25.15 -27.45 20.50
C ILE A 144 -25.15 -26.98 21.96
N GLY A 145 -25.30 -25.68 22.17
CA GLY A 145 -25.55 -25.11 23.50
C GLY A 145 -24.40 -25.25 24.49
N ASN A 146 -23.18 -25.55 24.04
CA ASN A 146 -22.04 -25.68 24.94
C ASN A 146 -21.55 -24.30 25.37
N THR A 147 -21.14 -24.18 26.64
CA THR A 147 -20.56 -22.96 27.21
C THR A 147 -19.16 -23.25 27.75
N GLY A 148 -18.16 -22.47 27.35
CA GLY A 148 -16.77 -22.63 27.77
C GLY A 148 -15.87 -23.02 26.61
N THR A 149 -14.97 -23.99 26.79
CA THR A 149 -13.93 -24.28 25.77
C THR A 149 -13.82 -25.76 25.41
N TYR A 150 -13.55 -26.08 24.14
CA TYR A 150 -13.24 -27.45 23.69
C TYR A 150 -14.29 -28.52 24.01
N ASN A 151 -15.56 -28.16 24.26
CA ASN A 151 -16.58 -29.15 24.54
C ASN A 151 -17.11 -29.78 23.24
N PHE A 152 -17.34 -31.08 23.25
CA PHE A 152 -17.97 -31.83 22.17
C PHE A 152 -19.29 -32.43 22.63
N GLY A 153 -20.34 -32.25 21.83
CA GLY A 153 -21.69 -32.75 22.14
C GLY A 153 -22.61 -31.58 22.44
N GLY A 154 -23.30 -31.58 23.59
CA GLY A 154 -24.19 -30.46 23.85
C GLY A 154 -24.53 -30.17 25.30
N TRP A 155 -24.91 -28.92 25.54
CA TRP A 155 -25.29 -28.39 26.85
C TRP A 155 -24.18 -28.55 27.90
N ASN A 156 -22.94 -28.82 27.47
CA ASN A 156 -21.82 -28.93 28.38
C ASN A 156 -21.39 -27.53 28.82
N THR A 157 -21.05 -27.38 30.09
CA THR A 157 -20.48 -26.15 30.65
C THR A 157 -19.12 -26.46 31.24
N GLY A 158 -18.12 -25.64 30.90
CA GLY A 158 -16.74 -25.81 31.35
C GLY A 158 -15.80 -26.13 30.19
N SER A 159 -14.84 -27.04 30.38
CA SER A 159 -13.77 -27.25 29.39
C SER A 159 -13.50 -28.72 29.03
N SER A 160 -13.31 -28.99 27.75
CA SER A 160 -12.88 -30.31 27.26
C SER A 160 -13.82 -31.46 27.61
N ASN A 161 -15.12 -31.19 27.79
CA ASN A 161 -16.12 -32.22 28.08
C ASN A 161 -16.59 -32.89 26.78
N PHE A 162 -16.82 -34.19 26.82
CA PHE A 162 -17.40 -34.97 25.74
C PHE A 162 -18.73 -35.58 26.19
N GLY A 163 -19.82 -35.28 25.47
CA GLY A 163 -21.14 -35.85 25.72
C GLY A 163 -22.20 -34.79 25.97
N LEU A 164 -23.10 -35.03 26.92
CA LEU A 164 -24.30 -34.20 27.13
C LEU A 164 -24.41 -33.67 28.56
N ALA A 165 -24.66 -32.37 28.70
CA ALA A 165 -24.98 -31.73 29.98
C ALA A 165 -23.94 -31.95 31.09
N ASN A 166 -22.66 -32.09 30.74
CA ASN A 166 -21.59 -32.18 31.73
C ASN A 166 -21.19 -30.77 32.23
N TYR A 167 -20.99 -30.63 33.54
CA TYR A 167 -20.56 -29.40 34.20
C TYR A 167 -19.20 -29.65 34.88
N GLY A 168 -18.13 -29.16 34.27
CA GLY A 168 -16.80 -29.57 34.70
C GLY A 168 -15.69 -29.43 33.68
N ILE A 169 -14.60 -30.14 33.92
CA ILE A 169 -13.44 -30.20 33.04
C ILE A 169 -13.11 -31.66 32.75
N HIS A 170 -12.89 -32.01 31.49
CA HIS A 170 -12.53 -33.37 31.05
C HIS A 170 -13.53 -34.42 31.52
N ASP A 171 -14.83 -34.16 31.41
CA ASP A 171 -15.85 -35.17 31.69
C ASP A 171 -16.26 -35.89 30.39
N ILE A 172 -16.38 -37.22 30.43
CA ILE A 172 -16.86 -38.03 29.31
C ILE A 172 -18.13 -38.76 29.74
N GLY A 173 -19.29 -38.28 29.29
CA GLY A 173 -20.55 -38.86 29.76
C GLY A 173 -21.78 -37.99 29.59
N ILE A 174 -22.78 -38.25 30.44
CA ILE A 174 -24.05 -37.55 30.44
C ILE A 174 -24.36 -37.04 31.84
N GLY A 175 -24.60 -35.75 32.00
CA GLY A 175 -25.08 -35.15 33.25
C GLY A 175 -24.07 -35.21 34.40
N LEU A 176 -22.77 -35.25 34.10
CA LEU A 176 -21.72 -35.29 35.10
C LEU A 176 -21.52 -33.89 35.71
N THR A 177 -21.28 -33.83 37.02
CA THR A 177 -20.90 -32.60 37.72
C THR A 177 -19.63 -32.88 38.49
N GLY A 178 -18.52 -32.27 38.09
CA GLY A 178 -17.21 -32.56 38.66
C GLY A 178 -16.08 -32.23 37.71
N SER A 179 -15.00 -33.01 37.72
CA SER A 179 -13.95 -32.96 36.71
C SER A 179 -13.31 -34.32 36.62
N TYR A 180 -12.82 -34.68 35.42
CA TYR A 180 -12.21 -35.97 35.14
C TYR A 180 -13.13 -37.14 35.46
N LEU A 181 -14.43 -37.02 35.16
CA LEU A 181 -15.39 -38.09 35.39
C LEU A 181 -15.72 -38.83 34.09
N ILE A 182 -15.87 -40.15 34.16
CA ILE A 182 -16.52 -40.95 33.11
C ILE A 182 -17.77 -41.60 33.69
N GLY A 183 -18.90 -41.45 33.02
CA GLY A 183 -20.14 -42.12 33.43
C GLY A 183 -21.43 -41.39 33.07
N ILE A 184 -22.48 -41.66 33.85
CA ILE A 184 -23.82 -41.09 33.66
C ILE A 184 -24.38 -40.63 35.01
N GLY A 185 -24.63 -39.33 35.15
CA GLY A 185 -25.13 -38.72 36.38
C GLY A 185 -24.27 -39.06 37.58
N GLY A 186 -24.90 -39.56 38.65
CA GLY A 186 -24.21 -39.98 39.87
C GLY A 186 -23.42 -41.30 39.75
N LEU A 187 -23.55 -42.03 38.64
CA LEU A 187 -22.81 -43.26 38.39
C LEU A 187 -21.57 -42.95 37.54
N SER A 188 -20.54 -42.44 38.20
CA SER A 188 -19.28 -42.08 37.55
C SER A 188 -18.07 -42.44 38.42
N PHE A 189 -16.91 -42.52 37.77
CA PHE A 189 -15.62 -42.66 38.43
C PHE A 189 -14.67 -41.58 37.93
N THR A 190 -13.73 -41.19 38.79
CA THR A 190 -12.68 -40.24 38.45
C THR A 190 -11.52 -40.95 37.75
N TYR A 191 -10.91 -40.29 36.77
CA TYR A 191 -9.71 -40.76 36.07
C TYR A 191 -8.57 -39.74 36.08
#